data_AF-A0A7K2N1U1-F1
#
_entry.id   AF-A0A7K2N1U1-F1
#
_cell.length_a   1.000
_cell.length_b   1.000
_cell.length_c   1.000
_cell.angle_alpha   90.00
_cell.angle_beta   90.00
_cell.angle_gamma   90.00
#
_symmetry.space_group_name_H-M   'P 1'
#
loop_
_entity.id
_entity.type
_entity.pdbx_description
1 polymer ?
#
loop_
_entity_poly.entity_id
_entity_poly.type
_entity_poly.pdbx_seq_one_letter_code
_entity_poly.pdbx_strand_id
1 'polypeptide(L)'
;VPDPDRAHEPFPLTDVQAAYHTGRDPRFTLGGVGTWHYTEFDGTDVDLGRLERAWNALVRRHGMLRAVVTDGHQRVLPDVPPLRIPVEDVAPGDADEALAGLRARLSQQVRDPARWPLFAV
;
A
#
# COMPACT_ATOMS: atom_id res chain seq x y z
N VAL A 1 -1.41 -15.24 -22.30
CA VAL A 1 0.07 -15.27 -22.42
C VAL A 1 0.59 -13.91 -21.95
N PRO A 2 1.64 -13.83 -21.11
CA PRO A 2 2.22 -12.55 -20.71
C PRO A 2 2.73 -11.78 -21.95
N ASP A 3 2.51 -10.46 -21.98
CA ASP A 3 2.98 -9.55 -23.02
C ASP A 3 3.87 -8.47 -22.36
N PRO A 4 5.19 -8.70 -22.26
CA PRO A 4 6.10 -7.79 -21.57
C PRO A 4 6.15 -6.39 -22.19
N ASP A 5 5.98 -6.29 -23.51
CA ASP A 5 6.08 -5.02 -24.24
C ASP A 5 4.90 -4.08 -23.90
N ARG A 6 3.78 -4.68 -23.46
CA ARG A 6 2.57 -3.96 -23.05
C ARG A 6 2.34 -3.98 -21.54
N ALA A 7 3.33 -4.37 -20.74
CA ALA A 7 3.22 -4.53 -19.29
C ALA A 7 2.86 -3.22 -18.54
N HIS A 8 3.05 -2.07 -19.18
CA HIS A 8 2.81 -0.74 -18.62
C HIS A 8 1.63 0.00 -19.25
N GLU A 9 0.91 -0.64 -20.18
CA GLU A 9 -0.32 -0.08 -20.70
C GLU A 9 -1.44 -0.18 -19.66
N PRO A 10 -2.37 0.80 -19.59
CA PRO A 10 -3.57 0.66 -18.79
C PRO A 10 -4.40 -0.55 -19.21
N PHE A 11 -4.96 -1.26 -18.23
CA PHE A 11 -5.84 -2.39 -18.45
C PHE A 11 -7.04 -2.32 -17.49
N PRO A 12 -8.19 -2.94 -17.81
CA PRO A 12 -9.38 -2.80 -16.99
C PRO A 12 -9.19 -3.40 -15.58
N LEU A 13 -9.94 -2.88 -14.62
CA LEU A 13 -10.13 -3.53 -13.34
C LEU A 13 -10.91 -4.84 -13.51
N THR A 14 -10.67 -5.81 -12.63
CA THR A 14 -11.59 -6.95 -12.48
C THR A 14 -12.89 -6.48 -11.85
N ASP A 15 -13.96 -7.27 -11.96
CA ASP A 15 -15.26 -6.94 -11.35
C ASP A 15 -15.14 -6.68 -9.83
N VAL A 16 -14.33 -7.49 -9.13
CA VAL A 16 -14.07 -7.32 -7.70
C VAL A 16 -13.32 -6.02 -7.42
N GLN A 17 -12.28 -5.71 -8.21
CA GLN A 17 -11.55 -4.45 -8.06
C GLN A 17 -12.44 -3.24 -8.37
N ALA A 18 -13.32 -3.33 -9.37
CA ALA A 18 -14.27 -2.27 -9.72
C ALA A 18 -15.31 -2.05 -8.61
N ALA A 19 -15.79 -3.13 -7.97
CA ALA A 19 -16.66 -3.06 -6.80
C ALA A 19 -15.97 -2.37 -5.62
N TYR A 20 -14.72 -2.75 -5.31
CA TYR A 20 -13.92 -2.08 -4.28
C TYR A 20 -13.60 -0.63 -4.63
N HIS A 21 -13.39 -0.30 -5.90
CA HIS A 21 -13.16 1.08 -6.32
C HIS A 21 -14.41 1.94 -6.14
N THR A 22 -15.57 1.43 -6.57
CA THR A 22 -16.87 2.11 -6.47
C THR A 22 -17.33 2.27 -5.02
N GLY A 23 -17.15 1.23 -4.19
CA GLY A 23 -17.56 1.23 -2.78
C GLY A 23 -16.86 2.27 -1.90
N ARG A 24 -15.81 2.92 -2.40
CA ARG A 24 -15.08 3.99 -1.71
C ARG A 24 -15.81 5.32 -1.72
N ASP A 25 -16.85 5.46 -2.53
CA ASP A 25 -17.68 6.65 -2.56
C ASP A 25 -18.60 6.69 -1.32
N PRO A 26 -18.52 7.74 -0.47
CA PRO A 26 -19.31 7.85 0.75
C PRO A 26 -20.82 8.01 0.49
N ARG A 27 -21.25 8.23 -0.76
CA ARG A 27 -22.66 8.30 -1.13
C ARG A 27 -23.36 6.95 -1.12
N PHE A 28 -22.63 5.84 -1.15
CA PHE A 28 -23.21 4.51 -1.02
C PHE A 28 -23.43 4.14 0.44
N THR A 29 -24.50 3.38 0.71
CA THR A 29 -24.76 2.80 2.03
C THR A 29 -23.61 1.86 2.42
N LEU A 30 -22.99 2.10 3.59
CA LEU A 30 -21.75 1.43 4.04
C LEU A 30 -20.53 1.66 3.12
N GLY A 31 -20.60 2.65 2.23
CA GLY A 31 -19.49 3.10 1.40
C GLY A 31 -18.53 4.04 2.14
N GLY A 32 -17.66 4.70 1.39
CA GLY A 32 -16.68 5.63 1.96
C GLY A 32 -15.42 4.98 2.53
N VAL A 33 -15.33 3.64 2.45
CA VAL A 33 -14.17 2.86 2.92
C VAL A 33 -13.49 2.15 1.76
N GLY A 34 -12.16 2.14 1.76
CA GLY A 34 -11.39 1.26 0.89
C GLY A 34 -11.25 -0.13 1.51
N THR A 35 -11.06 -1.16 0.69
CA THR A 35 -10.55 -2.45 1.18
C THR A 35 -9.10 -2.27 1.61
N TRP A 36 -8.78 -2.53 2.87
CA TRP A 36 -7.44 -2.43 3.42
C TRP A 36 -7.16 -3.61 4.37
N HIS A 37 -5.88 -3.88 4.59
CA HIS A 37 -5.40 -4.87 5.53
C HIS A 37 -4.21 -4.28 6.29
N TYR A 38 -4.15 -4.55 7.59
CA TYR A 38 -3.12 -4.05 8.49
C TYR A 38 -2.67 -5.19 9.40
N THR A 39 -1.38 -5.24 9.67
CA THR A 39 -0.78 -6.23 10.56
C THR A 39 0.41 -5.59 11.24
N GLU A 40 0.58 -5.91 12.52
CA GLU A 40 1.74 -5.55 13.32
C GLU A 40 2.54 -6.79 13.64
N PHE A 41 3.86 -6.63 13.71
CA PHE A 41 4.78 -7.69 14.06
C PHE A 41 5.73 -7.18 15.14
N ASP A 42 5.78 -7.87 16.27
CA ASP A 42 6.81 -7.65 17.28
C ASP A 42 8.11 -8.33 16.84
N GLY A 43 9.23 -7.63 17.01
CA GLY A 43 10.55 -8.16 16.67
C GLY A 43 11.65 -7.49 17.47
N THR A 44 12.69 -8.26 17.79
CA THR A 44 13.92 -7.77 18.41
C THR A 44 15.06 -7.87 17.40
N ASP A 45 16.02 -6.94 17.45
CA ASP A 45 17.21 -6.91 16.59
C ASP A 45 16.91 -6.98 15.08
N VAL A 46 15.82 -6.36 14.64
CA VAL A 46 15.43 -6.33 13.23
C VAL A 46 16.41 -5.46 12.42
N ASP A 47 17.11 -6.07 11.47
CA ASP A 47 17.92 -5.32 10.49
C ASP A 47 17.01 -4.59 9.49
N LEU A 48 16.66 -3.35 9.84
CA LEU A 48 15.81 -2.47 9.02
C LEU A 48 16.40 -2.21 7.64
N GLY A 49 17.73 -2.14 7.52
CA GLY A 49 18.39 -1.95 6.23
C GLY A 49 18.19 -3.16 5.31
N ARG A 50 18.28 -4.37 5.85
CA ARG A 50 18.00 -5.61 5.11
C ARG A 50 16.53 -5.73 4.75
N LEU A 51 15.63 -5.40 5.68
CA LEU A 51 14.18 -5.41 5.42
C LEU A 51 13.82 -4.42 4.30
N GLU A 52 14.34 -3.20 4.35
CA GLU A 52 14.11 -2.18 3.32
C GLU A 52 14.63 -2.63 1.94
N ARG A 53 15.82 -3.22 1.87
CA ARG A 53 16.37 -3.78 0.62
C ARG A 53 15.50 -4.91 0.07
N ALA A 54 15.04 -5.81 0.94
CA ALA A 54 14.17 -6.91 0.57
C ALA A 54 12.81 -6.41 0.04
N TRP A 55 12.20 -5.44 0.73
CA TRP A 55 10.93 -4.85 0.31
C TRP A 55 11.04 -4.15 -1.05
N ASN A 56 12.09 -3.34 -1.24
CA ASN A 56 12.36 -2.70 -2.53
C ASN A 56 12.61 -3.73 -3.66
N ALA A 57 13.20 -4.89 -3.36
CA ALA A 57 13.34 -5.97 -4.33
C ALA A 57 11.98 -6.57 -4.72
N LEU A 58 11.06 -6.75 -3.75
CA LEU A 58 9.69 -7.18 -4.02
C LEU A 58 8.94 -6.16 -4.89
N VAL A 59 9.03 -4.87 -4.56
CA VAL A 59 8.40 -3.80 -5.35
C VAL A 59 8.87 -3.81 -6.80
N ARG A 60 10.19 -3.94 -7.04
CA ARG A 60 10.74 -4.06 -8.40
C ARG A 60 10.26 -5.33 -9.13
N ARG A 61 10.18 -6.46 -8.41
CA ARG A 61 9.78 -7.75 -8.99
C ARG A 61 8.30 -7.82 -9.34
N HIS A 62 7.43 -7.24 -8.52
CA HIS A 62 5.98 -7.43 -8.63
C HIS A 62 5.28 -6.17 -9.14
N GLY A 63 4.75 -6.22 -10.37
CA GLY A 63 4.08 -5.07 -11.00
C GLY A 63 2.92 -4.49 -10.19
N MET A 64 2.12 -5.32 -9.51
CA MET A 64 0.99 -4.83 -8.71
C MET A 64 1.40 -4.06 -7.45
N LEU A 65 2.64 -4.19 -6.97
CA LEU A 65 3.20 -3.31 -5.93
C LEU A 65 3.59 -1.92 -6.48
N ARG A 66 3.49 -1.71 -7.79
CA ARG A 66 3.74 -0.45 -8.50
C ARG A 66 2.52 0.02 -9.28
N ALA A 67 1.35 -0.58 -9.05
CA ALA A 67 0.14 -0.24 -9.78
C ALA A 67 -0.55 1.00 -9.18
N VAL A 68 -1.18 1.77 -10.08
CA VAL A 68 -2.12 2.85 -9.76
C VAL A 68 -3.43 2.63 -10.51
N VAL A 69 -4.52 3.18 -10.00
CA VAL A 69 -5.85 3.10 -10.60
C VAL A 69 -6.36 4.49 -10.93
N THR A 70 -6.81 4.70 -12.15
CA THR A 70 -7.38 5.97 -12.63
C THR A 70 -8.47 5.65 -13.65
N ASP A 71 -9.61 6.31 -13.55
CA ASP A 71 -10.74 6.16 -14.49
C ASP A 71 -11.15 4.70 -14.75
N GLY A 72 -11.27 3.90 -13.68
CA GLY A 72 -11.67 2.48 -13.77
C GLY A 72 -10.66 1.56 -14.45
N HIS A 73 -9.45 2.05 -14.73
CA HIS A 73 -8.33 1.29 -15.28
C HIS A 73 -7.19 1.25 -14.27
N GLN A 74 -6.39 0.20 -14.34
CA GLN A 74 -5.15 0.08 -13.58
C GLN A 74 -3.95 0.08 -14.53
N ARG A 75 -2.83 0.61 -14.05
CA ARG A 75 -1.58 0.65 -14.79
C ARG A 75 -0.42 0.35 -13.85
N VAL A 76 0.49 -0.52 -14.29
CA VAL A 76 1.76 -0.78 -13.59
C VAL A 76 2.78 0.28 -13.98
N LEU A 77 3.27 1.05 -13.00
CA LEU A 77 4.35 2.01 -13.23
C LEU A 77 5.66 1.27 -13.56
N PRO A 78 6.44 1.74 -14.56
CA PRO A 78 7.69 1.09 -14.97
C PRO A 78 8.76 1.12 -13.88
N ASP A 79 8.80 2.21 -13.11
CA ASP A 79 9.64 2.35 -11.94
C ASP A 79 8.99 3.29 -10.92
N VAL A 80 9.45 3.21 -9.67
CA VAL A 80 8.99 4.05 -8.55
C VAL A 80 10.19 4.42 -7.67
N PRO A 81 10.13 5.56 -6.94
CA PRO A 81 11.18 5.89 -5.99
C PRO A 81 11.40 4.77 -4.96
N PRO A 82 12.65 4.54 -4.51
CA PRO A 82 12.92 3.57 -3.45
C PRO A 82 12.10 3.88 -2.19
N LEU A 83 11.45 2.85 -1.64
CA LEU A 83 10.75 2.96 -0.37
C LEU A 83 11.77 3.11 0.76
N ARG A 84 11.48 4.02 1.70
CA ARG A 84 12.13 4.11 3.01
C ARG A 84 11.15 3.64 4.07
N ILE A 85 11.60 2.76 4.98
CA ILE A 85 10.79 2.36 6.14
C ILE A 85 10.86 3.50 7.17
N PRO A 86 9.72 4.13 7.53
CA PRO A 86 9.72 5.15 8.58
C PRO A 86 10.10 4.52 9.92
N VAL A 87 10.98 5.20 10.66
CA VAL A 87 11.41 4.77 11.98
C VAL A 87 11.10 5.88 12.96
N GLU A 88 10.48 5.51 14.08
CA GLU A 88 10.20 6.39 15.19
C GLU A 88 10.89 5.80 16.43
N ASP A 89 11.91 6.52 16.93
CA ASP A 89 12.59 6.16 18.16
C ASP A 89 11.75 6.66 19.34
N VAL A 90 11.27 5.72 20.17
CA VAL A 90 10.37 6.02 21.29
C VAL A 90 11.07 5.72 22.60
N ALA A 91 10.94 6.59 23.59
CA ALA A 91 11.44 6.33 24.93
C ALA A 91 10.66 5.16 25.57
N PRO A 92 11.29 4.33 26.43
CA PRO A 92 10.63 3.15 27.00
C PRO A 92 9.31 3.43 27.74
N GLY A 93 9.12 4.63 28.28
CA GLY A 93 7.90 5.02 28.99
C GLY A 93 6.73 5.41 28.08
N ASP A 94 7.00 5.72 26.81
CA ASP A 94 6.01 6.28 25.87
C ASP A 94 5.60 5.28 24.78
N ALA A 95 6.15 4.06 24.81
CA ALA A 95 5.99 3.05 23.78
C ALA A 95 4.52 2.69 23.50
N ASP A 96 3.72 2.51 24.54
CA ASP A 96 2.30 2.15 24.40
C ASP A 96 1.47 3.27 23.75
N GLU A 97 1.74 4.52 24.13
CA GLU A 97 1.07 5.68 23.54
C GLU A 97 1.46 5.87 22.07
N ALA A 98 2.76 5.78 21.77
CA ALA A 98 3.26 5.88 20.40
C ALA A 98 2.68 4.76 19.51
N LEU A 99 2.66 3.52 20.00
CA LEU A 99 2.09 2.40 19.27
C LEU A 99 0.58 2.56 19.04
N ALA A 100 -0.17 3.03 20.04
CA ALA A 100 -1.59 3.34 19.89
C ALA A 100 -1.84 4.43 18.84
N GLY A 101 -1.02 5.48 18.83
CA GLY A 101 -1.07 6.54 17.81
C GLY A 101 -0.76 6.03 16.40
N LEU A 102 0.28 5.20 16.26
CA LEU A 102 0.65 4.57 14.99
C LEU A 102 -0.48 3.68 14.46
N ARG A 103 -1.07 2.85 15.32
CA ARG A 103 -2.19 1.96 14.99
C ARG A 103 -3.42 2.74 14.54
N ALA A 104 -3.79 3.80 15.27
CA ALA A 104 -4.93 4.64 14.92
C ALA A 104 -4.75 5.28 13.54
N ARG A 105 -3.54 5.77 13.24
CA ARG A 105 -3.22 6.42 11.96
C ARG A 105 -3.20 5.43 10.78
N LEU A 106 -2.59 4.26 10.94
CA LEU A 106 -2.36 3.33 9.83
C LEU A 106 -3.53 2.39 9.56
N SER A 107 -4.25 1.95 10.60
CA SER A 107 -5.37 1.02 10.44
C SER A 107 -6.51 1.67 9.64
N GLN A 108 -6.82 2.95 9.84
CA GLN A 108 -7.98 3.56 9.19
C GLN A 108 -7.66 4.25 7.86
N GLN A 109 -6.48 3.99 7.28
CA GLN A 109 -5.97 4.81 6.20
C GLN A 109 -6.62 4.50 4.84
N VAL A 110 -7.40 5.47 4.34
CA VAL A 110 -7.97 5.44 2.99
C VAL A 110 -7.02 6.14 2.01
N ARG A 111 -6.26 5.37 1.23
CA ARG A 111 -5.30 5.90 0.23
C ARG A 111 -5.97 6.23 -1.09
N ASP A 112 -5.57 7.33 -1.73
CA ASP A 112 -5.96 7.64 -3.11
C ASP A 112 -5.38 6.57 -4.07
N PRO A 113 -6.21 5.77 -4.75
CA PRO A 113 -5.74 4.69 -5.61
C PRO A 113 -5.01 5.19 -6.87
N ALA A 114 -5.12 6.49 -7.20
CA ALA A 114 -4.39 7.12 -8.29
C ALA A 114 -2.94 7.48 -7.92
N ARG A 115 -2.54 7.34 -6.65
CA ARG A 115 -1.22 7.71 -6.14
C ARG A 115 -0.51 6.51 -5.53
N TRP A 116 0.68 6.21 -6.04
CA TRP A 116 1.57 5.24 -5.42
C TRP A 116 2.23 5.85 -4.15
N PRO A 117 2.48 5.07 -3.08
CA PRO A 117 2.14 3.66 -2.91
C PRO A 117 0.72 3.42 -2.38
N LEU A 118 0.13 2.27 -2.77
CA LEU A 118 -1.14 1.78 -2.24
C LEU A 118 -0.99 0.93 -0.96
N PHE A 119 0.18 0.97 -0.33
CA PHE A 119 0.50 0.31 0.93
C PHE A 119 1.30 1.25 1.84
N ALA A 120 1.53 0.84 3.09
CA ALA A 120 2.60 1.34 3.93
C ALA A 120 3.35 0.15 4.53
N VAL A 121 4.58 0.42 4.93
CA VAL A 121 5.42 -0.43 5.77
C VAL A 121 5.77 0.40 6.99
#